data_AF-H1DEE5-F1
#
_entry.id   AF-H1DEE5-F1
#
_cell.length_a   1.000
_cell.length_b   1.000
_cell.length_c   1.000
_cell.angle_alpha   90.00
_cell.angle_beta   90.00
_cell.angle_gamma   90.00
#
_symmetry.space_group_name_H-M   'P 1'
#
loop_
_entity.id
_entity.type
_entity.pdbx_description
1 polymer ?
#
loop_
_entity_poly.entity_id
_entity_poly.type
_entity_poly.pdbx_seq_one_letter_code
_entity_poly.pdbx_strand_id
1 'polypeptide(L)'
;MKINSETKYCQTCGIPLDIDYTNLKEGQNEEYCDYCLKNGVKLYDFSMDYLLYLWGLFPEEYNKEVGTNYTSTELREVLTKRLPEIKRWKQKINTAHLQYELIIKVQEYINRHLFDDLDSEKLAQVAGISKFHFRRLFKAVSGESLGKYILRLRLEYIAFKLISTDTSVPELLGQINYQNKHTLSRAFKSYFNCSISEFRKKHSHACPEGKNPVRIEWSIEKVPHMRIAYLKLERTSNINHSFSVLWKQILQFSERYRLSSKGCKYVSLTLDYPLITLEEHSRFMVGVTLPPSFKTPKGFGIYEIPSGEYAIFRFKGLYHELNRVYRHIYLDWLPTSDYTLREPFTFETYVNTPEKTPASELLTDIYIPIIKKEK
;
A
#
# COMPACT_ATOMS: atom_id res chain seq x y z
N MET A 1 3.82 37.07 19.13
CA MET A 1 2.74 37.31 20.11
C MET A 1 3.02 36.45 21.34
N LYS A 2 2.89 37.00 22.56
CA LYS A 2 2.94 36.22 23.81
C LYS A 2 1.70 35.33 23.84
N ILE A 3 1.88 34.00 23.87
CA ILE A 3 0.80 33.04 24.06
C ILE A 3 0.22 33.28 25.46
N ASN A 4 -1.06 33.63 25.55
CA ASN A 4 -1.76 33.89 26.80
C ASN A 4 -1.91 32.58 27.59
N SER A 5 -1.89 32.65 28.93
CA SER A 5 -1.98 31.48 29.83
C SER A 5 -3.31 30.71 29.80
N GLU A 6 -4.22 31.08 28.91
CA GLU A 6 -5.57 30.50 28.77
C GLU A 6 -5.88 29.94 27.37
N THR A 7 -4.89 29.89 26.46
CA THR A 7 -5.10 29.33 25.11
C THR A 7 -5.57 27.88 25.20
N LYS A 8 -6.82 27.62 24.80
CA LYS A 8 -7.39 26.27 24.67
C LYS A 8 -6.80 25.61 23.42
N TYR A 9 -6.48 24.32 23.49
CA TYR A 9 -5.92 23.57 22.36
C TYR A 9 -6.85 22.42 21.94
N CYS A 10 -6.85 22.11 20.65
CA CYS A 10 -7.57 20.98 20.07
C CYS A 10 -7.11 19.70 20.76
N GLN A 11 -8.07 18.94 21.28
CA GLN A 11 -7.83 17.73 22.04
C GLN A 11 -7.40 16.53 21.17
N THR A 12 -7.10 16.75 19.88
CA THR A 12 -6.65 15.72 18.93
C THR A 12 -5.29 16.04 18.30
N CYS A 13 -5.10 17.26 17.79
CA CYS A 13 -3.88 17.67 17.07
C CYS A 13 -3.05 18.76 17.78
N GLY A 14 -3.55 19.37 18.85
CA GLY A 14 -2.80 20.38 19.62
C GLY A 14 -2.69 21.77 18.99
N ILE A 15 -3.45 22.05 17.94
CA ILE A 15 -3.64 23.39 17.38
C ILE A 15 -4.46 24.25 18.36
N PRO A 16 -4.13 25.53 18.58
CA PRO A 16 -4.96 26.45 19.37
C PRO A 16 -6.40 26.58 18.85
N LEU A 17 -7.38 26.66 19.74
CA LEU A 17 -8.81 26.79 19.40
C LEU A 17 -9.31 28.23 19.50
N ASP A 18 -8.47 29.15 19.98
CA ASP A 18 -8.70 30.59 20.02
C ASP A 18 -8.43 31.27 18.65
N ILE A 19 -8.11 30.48 17.62
CA ILE A 19 -8.03 30.92 16.23
C ILE A 19 -9.45 30.99 15.68
N ASP A 20 -9.82 32.14 15.11
CA ASP A 20 -11.16 32.37 14.56
C ASP A 20 -11.36 31.55 13.27
N TYR A 21 -11.97 30.37 13.40
CA TYR A 21 -12.28 29.48 12.27
C TYR A 21 -13.56 29.88 11.52
N THR A 22 -14.19 31.03 11.82
CA THR A 22 -15.53 31.32 11.30
C THR A 22 -15.55 31.66 9.81
N ASN A 23 -16.06 30.71 9.04
CA ASN A 23 -17.05 31.03 8.01
C ASN A 23 -18.16 29.99 7.83
N LEU A 24 -18.44 29.13 8.83
CA LEU A 24 -19.62 28.25 8.79
C LEU A 24 -20.32 28.13 10.15
N LYS A 25 -21.65 28.01 10.04
CA LYS A 25 -22.70 28.25 11.04
C LYS A 25 -22.79 27.18 12.15
N GLU A 26 -23.30 27.64 13.30
CA GLU A 26 -23.92 26.92 14.44
C GLU A 26 -23.30 25.59 14.90
N GLY A 27 -22.71 25.63 16.11
CA GLY A 27 -22.19 24.48 16.85
C GLY A 27 -20.67 24.50 17.02
N GLN A 28 -20.10 25.57 17.59
CA GLN A 28 -18.66 25.61 17.89
C GLN A 28 -18.27 24.49 18.85
N ASN A 29 -17.32 23.65 18.43
CA ASN A 29 -16.77 22.61 19.27
C ASN A 29 -15.65 23.20 20.15
N GLU A 30 -15.88 23.28 21.47
CA GLU A 30 -14.91 23.86 22.41
C GLU A 30 -13.67 22.98 22.67
N GLU A 31 -13.66 21.73 22.18
CA GLU A 31 -12.59 20.77 22.44
C GLU A 31 -11.79 20.37 21.18
N TYR A 32 -12.32 20.52 19.96
CA TYR A 32 -11.68 20.01 18.74
C TYR A 32 -11.72 21.02 17.59
N CYS A 33 -10.66 21.08 16.78
CA CYS A 33 -10.64 21.92 15.57
C CYS A 33 -11.38 21.26 14.40
N ASP A 34 -11.80 22.07 13.43
CA ASP A 34 -12.60 21.65 12.26
C ASP A 34 -11.90 20.60 11.37
N TYR A 35 -10.56 20.57 11.38
CA TYR A 35 -9.78 19.56 10.67
C TYR A 35 -9.84 18.18 11.34
N CYS A 36 -9.90 18.15 12.67
CA CYS A 36 -9.96 16.91 13.43
C CYS A 36 -11.39 16.40 13.58
N LEU A 37 -12.38 17.29 13.54
CA LEU A 37 -13.79 16.97 13.71
C LEU A 37 -14.64 17.80 12.75
N LYS A 38 -15.28 17.15 11.78
CA LYS A 38 -16.25 17.78 10.87
C LYS A 38 -17.60 17.10 11.04
N ASN A 39 -18.65 17.88 11.34
CA ASN A 39 -20.01 17.38 11.56
C ASN A 39 -20.10 16.24 12.61
N GLY A 40 -19.29 16.29 13.67
CA GLY A 40 -19.28 15.27 14.73
C GLY A 40 -18.55 13.96 14.39
N VAL A 41 -17.92 13.86 13.20
CA VAL A 41 -17.16 12.68 12.77
C VAL A 41 -15.66 12.99 12.78
N LYS A 42 -14.85 12.12 13.40
CA LYS A 42 -13.39 12.20 13.34
C LYS A 42 -12.92 11.89 11.92
N LEU A 43 -12.29 12.86 11.25
CA LEU A 43 -11.84 12.70 9.87
C LEU A 43 -10.57 11.86 9.74
N TYR A 44 -9.70 11.86 10.76
CA TYR A 44 -8.41 11.16 10.72
C TYR A 44 -7.98 10.67 12.12
N ASP A 45 -7.45 9.43 12.21
CA ASP A 45 -6.88 8.85 13.45
C ASP A 45 -5.35 8.72 13.34
N PHE A 46 -4.68 9.86 13.14
CA PHE A 46 -3.21 9.90 13.05
C PHE A 46 -2.53 9.58 14.38
N SER A 47 -1.42 8.85 14.35
CA SER A 47 -0.59 8.61 15.53
C SER A 47 0.10 9.91 16.01
N MET A 48 0.47 10.01 17.29
CA MET A 48 1.18 11.18 17.84
C MET A 48 2.52 11.41 17.13
N ASP A 49 3.28 10.34 16.88
CA ASP A 49 4.54 10.41 16.14
C ASP A 49 4.32 10.89 14.70
N TYR A 50 3.23 10.45 14.08
CA TYR A 50 2.85 10.91 12.74
C TYR A 50 2.45 12.38 12.73
N LEU A 51 1.76 12.89 13.77
CA LEU A 51 1.46 14.32 13.90
C LEU A 51 2.72 15.15 14.13
N LEU A 52 3.64 14.70 14.99
CA LEU A 52 4.95 15.35 15.20
C LEU A 52 5.76 15.40 13.91
N TYR A 53 5.72 14.31 13.15
CA TYR A 53 6.35 14.22 11.85
C TYR A 53 5.71 15.16 10.84
N LEU A 54 4.37 15.11 10.67
CA LEU A 54 3.60 15.89 9.73
C LEU A 54 3.80 17.40 9.95
N TRP A 55 3.60 17.88 11.18
CA TRP A 55 3.79 19.30 11.47
C TRP A 55 5.25 19.71 11.40
N GLY A 56 6.16 18.85 11.82
CA GLY A 56 7.59 19.11 11.65
C GLY A 56 8.05 19.17 10.19
N LEU A 57 7.29 18.60 9.25
CA LEU A 57 7.55 18.73 7.81
C LEU A 57 6.97 20.02 7.22
N PHE A 58 5.86 20.48 7.77
CA PHE A 58 5.03 21.57 7.26
C PHE A 58 4.87 22.67 8.32
N PRO A 59 5.98 23.29 8.77
CA PRO A 59 5.88 24.31 9.79
C PRO A 59 5.19 25.56 9.27
N GLU A 60 5.24 25.86 7.96
CA GLU A 60 4.62 27.03 7.36
C GLU A 60 3.10 26.99 7.47
N GLU A 61 2.49 25.83 7.23
CA GLU A 61 1.06 25.59 7.38
C GLU A 61 0.64 25.74 8.84
N TYR A 62 1.41 25.18 9.77
CA TYR A 62 1.17 25.39 11.21
C TYR A 62 1.31 26.87 11.59
N ASN A 63 2.37 27.52 11.11
CA ASN A 63 2.71 28.91 11.39
C ASN A 63 1.64 29.86 10.88
N LYS A 64 1.09 29.58 9.69
CA LYS A 64 -0.01 30.33 9.08
C LYS A 64 -1.28 30.27 9.91
N GLU A 65 -1.64 29.08 10.39
CA GLU A 65 -2.85 28.89 11.20
C GLU A 65 -2.69 29.52 12.59
N VAL A 66 -1.50 29.38 13.20
CA VAL A 66 -1.26 29.76 14.61
C VAL A 66 -0.65 31.16 14.78
N GLY A 67 -0.29 31.83 13.69
CA GLY A 67 0.39 33.14 13.74
C GLY A 67 1.78 33.07 14.39
N THR A 68 2.53 31.99 14.12
CA THR A 68 3.89 31.76 14.64
C THR A 68 4.90 31.72 13.50
N ASN A 69 6.20 31.60 13.83
CA ASN A 69 7.26 31.46 12.83
C ASN A 69 8.30 30.43 13.27
N TYR A 70 7.82 29.23 13.63
CA TYR A 70 8.69 28.14 14.03
C TYR A 70 9.41 27.52 12.82
N THR A 71 10.68 27.18 12.99
CA THR A 71 11.35 26.22 12.12
C THR A 71 10.81 24.80 12.36
N SER A 72 11.04 23.88 11.42
CA SER A 72 10.68 22.45 11.57
C SER A 72 11.17 21.84 12.88
N THR A 73 12.36 22.21 13.34
CA THR A 73 12.97 21.67 14.57
C THR A 73 12.29 22.25 15.81
N GLU A 74 12.09 23.57 15.85
CA GLU A 74 11.41 24.24 16.97
C GLU A 74 9.95 23.77 17.09
N LEU A 75 9.25 23.62 15.97
CA LEU A 75 7.87 23.14 15.99
C LEU A 75 7.77 21.71 16.51
N ARG A 76 8.73 20.84 16.14
CA ARG A 76 8.80 19.48 16.71
C ARG A 76 9.03 19.52 18.22
N GLU A 77 9.92 20.36 18.71
CA GLU A 77 10.16 20.49 20.15
C GLU A 77 8.92 20.98 20.90
N VAL A 78 8.23 21.97 20.35
CA VAL A 78 6.98 22.51 20.90
C VAL A 78 5.90 21.43 20.95
N LEU A 79 5.67 20.72 19.85
CA LEU A 79 4.63 19.69 19.78
C LEU A 79 5.00 18.43 20.59
N THR A 80 6.28 18.08 20.70
CA THR A 80 6.74 16.93 21.50
C THR A 80 6.42 17.15 22.98
N LYS A 81 6.48 18.39 23.46
CA LYS A 81 6.07 18.75 24.82
C LYS A 81 4.55 18.87 24.95
N ARG A 82 3.86 19.41 23.94
CA ARG A 82 2.42 19.71 24.01
C ARG A 82 1.53 18.49 23.81
N LEU A 83 1.78 17.67 22.79
CA LEU A 83 0.89 16.57 22.42
C LEU A 83 0.64 15.59 23.58
N PRO A 84 1.65 15.17 24.39
CA PRO A 84 1.41 14.25 25.50
C PRO A 84 0.41 14.75 26.55
N GLU A 85 0.27 16.07 26.74
CA GLU A 85 -0.62 16.67 27.73
C GLU A 85 -2.10 16.75 27.28
N ILE A 86 -2.36 16.49 26.00
CA ILE A 86 -3.69 16.57 25.41
C ILE A 86 -4.52 15.33 25.76
N LYS A 87 -5.83 15.47 26.06
CA LYS A 87 -6.72 14.35 26.47
C LYS A 87 -6.60 13.09 25.61
N ARG A 88 -6.50 13.22 24.27
CA ARG A 88 -6.31 12.08 23.34
C ARG A 88 -5.05 11.26 23.64
N TRP A 89 -3.96 11.92 24.02
CA TRP A 89 -2.64 11.32 24.21
C TRP A 89 -2.33 11.03 25.68
N LYS A 90 -2.91 11.83 26.58
CA LYS A 90 -2.82 11.71 28.04
C LYS A 90 -3.33 10.37 28.57
N GLN A 91 -4.18 9.66 27.82
CA GLN A 91 -4.72 8.36 28.23
C GLN A 91 -4.22 7.12 27.48
N LYS A 92 -3.29 7.23 26.52
CA LYS A 92 -2.69 6.03 25.91
C LYS A 92 -1.30 6.34 25.38
N ILE A 93 -0.31 5.57 25.84
CA ILE A 93 0.91 5.34 25.04
C ILE A 93 0.44 4.97 23.63
N ASN A 94 0.89 5.73 22.63
CA ASN A 94 0.50 5.62 21.24
C ASN A 94 0.92 4.25 20.65
N THR A 95 0.16 3.21 20.98
CA THR A 95 0.36 1.84 20.50
C THR A 95 -0.24 1.64 19.11
N ALA A 96 -0.87 2.67 18.52
CA ALA A 96 -1.50 2.58 17.21
C ALA A 96 -0.49 2.19 16.11
N HIS A 97 0.72 2.75 16.16
CA HIS A 97 1.79 2.39 15.22
C HIS A 97 2.21 0.93 15.39
N LEU A 98 2.44 0.47 16.63
CA LEU A 98 2.78 -0.94 16.91
C LEU A 98 1.65 -1.88 16.47
N GLN A 99 0.40 -1.51 16.75
CA GLN A 99 -0.78 -2.29 16.35
C GLN A 99 -0.92 -2.37 14.83
N TYR A 100 -0.63 -1.28 14.11
CA TYR A 100 -0.59 -1.26 12.66
C TYR A 100 0.52 -2.18 12.10
N GLU A 101 1.73 -2.12 12.68
CA GLU A 101 2.83 -3.02 12.32
C GLU A 101 2.47 -4.50 12.52
N LEU A 102 1.78 -4.85 13.62
CA LEU A 102 1.29 -6.21 13.85
C LEU A 102 0.35 -6.68 12.73
N ILE A 103 -0.56 -5.83 12.27
CA ILE A 103 -1.48 -6.19 11.19
C ILE A 103 -0.76 -6.29 9.85
N ILE A 104 0.20 -5.40 9.55
CA ILE A 104 1.02 -5.53 8.34
C ILE A 104 1.74 -6.88 8.31
N LYS A 105 2.38 -7.26 9.43
CA LYS A 105 3.06 -8.56 9.55
C LYS A 105 2.12 -9.73 9.29
N VAL A 106 0.89 -9.66 9.79
CA VAL A 106 -0.14 -10.68 9.55
C VAL A 106 -0.57 -10.70 8.08
N GLN A 107 -0.77 -9.54 7.44
CA GLN A 107 -1.14 -9.46 6.03
C GLN A 107 -0.03 -10.03 5.14
N GLU A 108 1.24 -9.78 5.47
CA GLU A 108 2.38 -10.38 4.78
C GLU A 108 2.40 -11.90 4.94
N TYR A 109 2.12 -12.40 6.15
CA TYR A 109 1.97 -13.84 6.39
C TYR A 109 0.84 -14.44 5.53
N ILE A 110 -0.34 -13.81 5.52
CA ILE A 110 -1.47 -14.25 4.69
C ILE A 110 -1.09 -14.28 3.21
N ASN A 111 -0.35 -13.28 2.72
CA ASN A 111 0.09 -13.20 1.34
C ASN A 111 1.02 -14.37 0.95
N ARG A 112 1.90 -14.83 1.85
CA ARG A 112 2.81 -15.97 1.63
C ARG A 112 2.13 -17.33 1.82
N HIS A 113 1.07 -17.38 2.62
CA HIS A 113 0.37 -18.58 3.06
C HIS A 113 -1.10 -18.59 2.62
N LEU A 114 -1.43 -17.94 1.49
CA LEU A 114 -2.81 -17.59 1.13
C LEU A 114 -3.73 -18.82 1.07
N PHE A 115 -3.19 -19.97 0.64
CA PHE A 115 -3.93 -21.22 0.47
C PHE A 115 -3.71 -22.23 1.60
N ASP A 116 -2.97 -21.85 2.65
CA ASP A 116 -2.84 -22.69 3.84
C ASP A 116 -4.15 -22.69 4.65
N ASP A 117 -4.22 -23.57 5.64
CA ASP A 117 -5.24 -23.44 6.68
C ASP A 117 -4.94 -22.21 7.55
N LEU A 118 -5.75 -21.18 7.34
CA LEU A 118 -5.64 -19.86 7.96
C LEU A 118 -6.90 -19.63 8.81
N ASP A 119 -6.71 -19.61 10.12
CA ASP A 119 -7.74 -19.23 11.06
C ASP A 119 -7.31 -18.03 11.93
N SER A 120 -8.27 -17.49 12.66
CA SER A 120 -8.01 -16.36 13.56
C SER A 120 -7.14 -16.72 14.77
N GLU A 121 -6.96 -17.99 15.09
CA GLU A 121 -6.14 -18.45 16.22
C GLU A 121 -4.66 -18.35 15.83
N LYS A 122 -4.29 -19.00 14.73
CA LYS A 122 -2.96 -19.02 14.13
C LYS A 122 -2.49 -17.62 13.79
N LEU A 123 -3.35 -16.80 13.17
CA LEU A 123 -2.98 -15.43 12.80
C LEU A 123 -2.86 -14.49 14.00
N ALA A 124 -3.59 -14.73 15.10
CA ALA A 124 -3.41 -13.99 16.35
C ALA A 124 -2.07 -14.34 17.01
N GLN A 125 -1.62 -15.60 16.93
CA GLN A 125 -0.30 -16.02 17.39
C GLN A 125 0.83 -15.36 16.58
N VAL A 126 0.69 -15.22 15.26
CA VAL A 126 1.66 -14.49 14.41
C VAL A 126 1.84 -13.03 14.88
N ALA A 127 0.75 -12.40 15.33
CA ALA A 127 0.74 -11.05 15.89
C ALA A 127 1.09 -10.98 17.40
N GLY A 128 1.18 -12.11 18.11
CA GLY A 128 1.48 -12.15 19.54
C GLY A 128 0.39 -11.53 20.43
N ILE A 129 -0.87 -11.55 20.01
CA ILE A 129 -2.00 -10.93 20.73
C ILE A 129 -3.19 -11.89 20.85
N SER A 130 -4.15 -11.57 21.73
CA SER A 130 -5.34 -12.41 21.90
C SER A 130 -6.23 -12.40 20.64
N LYS A 131 -6.87 -13.54 20.36
CA LYS A 131 -7.79 -13.75 19.22
C LYS A 131 -8.88 -12.66 19.11
N PHE A 132 -9.48 -12.28 20.23
CA PHE A 132 -10.53 -11.25 20.25
C PHE A 132 -9.99 -9.87 19.92
N HIS A 133 -8.83 -9.50 20.48
CA HIS A 133 -8.18 -8.24 20.17
C HIS A 133 -7.75 -8.19 18.71
N PHE A 134 -7.13 -9.28 18.21
CA PHE A 134 -6.71 -9.43 16.83
C PHE A 134 -7.84 -9.23 15.84
N ARG A 135 -8.99 -9.90 16.01
CA ARG A 135 -10.14 -9.75 15.10
C ARG A 135 -10.63 -8.31 15.01
N ARG A 136 -10.70 -7.61 16.15
CA ARG A 136 -11.13 -6.20 16.20
C ARG A 136 -10.10 -5.30 15.52
N LEU A 137 -8.82 -5.51 15.83
CA LEU A 137 -7.73 -4.71 15.30
C LEU A 137 -7.56 -4.92 13.78
N PHE A 138 -7.61 -6.17 13.32
CA PHE A 138 -7.53 -6.50 11.90
C PHE A 138 -8.64 -5.81 11.12
N LYS A 139 -9.89 -5.85 11.61
CA LYS A 139 -11.01 -5.16 10.95
C LYS A 139 -10.85 -3.64 10.95
N ALA A 140 -10.34 -3.06 12.03
CA ALA A 140 -10.11 -1.62 12.10
C ALA A 140 -9.07 -1.15 11.07
N VAL A 141 -7.96 -1.89 10.93
CA VAL A 141 -6.87 -1.58 10.00
C VAL A 141 -7.25 -1.92 8.55
N SER A 142 -7.63 -3.17 8.28
CA SER A 142 -7.91 -3.66 6.92
C SER A 142 -9.29 -3.28 6.38
N GLY A 143 -10.20 -2.76 7.21
CA GLY A 143 -11.55 -2.34 6.81
C GLY A 143 -12.56 -3.46 6.65
N GLU A 144 -12.13 -4.70 6.62
CA GLU A 144 -12.98 -5.88 6.45
C GLU A 144 -12.68 -6.95 7.49
N SER A 145 -13.58 -7.93 7.66
CA SER A 145 -13.28 -9.05 8.55
C SER A 145 -12.20 -9.93 7.93
N LEU A 146 -11.41 -10.58 8.78
CA LEU A 146 -10.33 -11.49 8.36
C LEU A 146 -10.78 -12.52 7.30
N GLY A 147 -11.95 -13.13 7.52
CA GLY A 147 -12.49 -14.12 6.58
C GLY A 147 -12.85 -13.52 5.22
N LYS A 148 -13.40 -12.29 5.19
CA LYS A 148 -13.68 -11.58 3.92
C LYS A 148 -12.38 -11.21 3.20
N TYR A 149 -11.38 -10.72 3.93
CA TYR A 149 -10.06 -10.41 3.40
C TYR A 149 -9.41 -11.62 2.71
N ILE A 150 -9.29 -12.74 3.43
CA ILE A 150 -8.68 -13.97 2.89
C ILE A 150 -9.48 -14.48 1.69
N LEU A 151 -10.81 -14.50 1.79
CA LEU A 151 -11.67 -14.96 0.69
C LEU A 151 -11.49 -14.09 -0.55
N ARG A 152 -11.47 -12.77 -0.40
CA ARG A 152 -11.26 -11.82 -1.49
C ARG A 152 -9.94 -12.09 -2.22
N LEU A 153 -8.83 -12.16 -1.47
CA LEU A 153 -7.51 -12.43 -2.04
C LEU A 153 -7.46 -13.78 -2.78
N ARG A 154 -8.08 -14.83 -2.23
CA ARG A 154 -8.19 -16.13 -2.90
C ARG A 154 -8.98 -16.03 -4.21
N LEU A 155 -10.12 -15.35 -4.22
CA LEU A 155 -10.95 -15.20 -5.41
C LEU A 155 -10.25 -14.37 -6.50
N GLU A 156 -9.56 -13.30 -6.12
CA GLU A 156 -8.77 -12.48 -7.04
C GLU A 156 -7.59 -13.25 -7.65
N TYR A 157 -6.88 -14.06 -6.85
CA TYR A 157 -5.85 -14.97 -7.38
C TYR A 157 -6.43 -15.99 -8.37
N ILE A 158 -7.59 -16.58 -8.05
CA ILE A 158 -8.26 -17.54 -8.94
C ILE A 158 -8.64 -16.83 -10.24
N ALA A 159 -9.26 -15.65 -10.17
CA ALA A 159 -9.56 -14.83 -11.35
C ALA A 159 -8.32 -14.56 -12.20
N PHE A 160 -7.18 -14.28 -11.56
CA PHE A 160 -5.91 -14.08 -12.26
C PHE A 160 -5.45 -15.32 -13.01
N LYS A 161 -5.48 -16.49 -12.36
CA LYS A 161 -5.13 -17.76 -13.01
C LYS A 161 -6.09 -18.11 -14.15
N LEU A 162 -7.37 -17.79 -14.01
CA LEU A 162 -8.39 -18.05 -15.05
C LEU A 162 -8.15 -17.25 -16.34
N ILE A 163 -7.48 -16.10 -16.27
CA ILE A 163 -7.25 -15.23 -17.44
C ILE A 163 -5.82 -15.33 -17.97
N SER A 164 -4.85 -15.69 -17.12
CA SER A 164 -3.43 -15.80 -17.49
C SER A 164 -2.99 -17.21 -17.88
N THR A 165 -3.85 -18.22 -17.71
CA THR A 165 -3.52 -19.62 -18.01
C THR A 165 -4.75 -20.38 -18.50
N ASP A 166 -4.52 -21.49 -19.21
CA ASP A 166 -5.58 -22.42 -19.61
C ASP A 166 -6.01 -23.41 -18.50
N THR A 167 -5.40 -23.31 -17.32
CA THR A 167 -5.62 -24.22 -16.16
C THR A 167 -7.11 -24.45 -15.93
N SER A 168 -7.55 -25.69 -15.83
CA SER A 168 -8.95 -26.04 -15.61
C SER A 168 -9.40 -25.72 -14.18
N VAL A 169 -10.72 -25.56 -13.97
CA VAL A 169 -11.27 -25.35 -12.61
C VAL A 169 -10.93 -26.49 -11.64
N PRO A 170 -10.98 -27.77 -12.03
CA PRO A 170 -10.52 -28.87 -11.18
C PRO A 170 -9.04 -28.78 -10.78
N GLU A 171 -8.16 -28.44 -11.72
CA GLU A 171 -6.72 -28.28 -11.42
C GLU A 171 -6.48 -27.11 -10.46
N LEU A 172 -7.16 -25.97 -10.67
CA LEU A 172 -7.09 -24.84 -9.74
C LEU A 172 -7.53 -25.25 -8.34
N LEU A 173 -8.63 -26.00 -8.22
CA LEU A 173 -9.12 -26.56 -6.94
C LEU A 173 -8.13 -27.52 -6.29
N GLY A 174 -7.32 -28.25 -7.05
CA GLY A 174 -6.26 -29.09 -6.51
C GLY A 174 -5.06 -28.30 -5.96
N GLN A 175 -4.82 -27.10 -6.50
CA GLN A 175 -3.72 -26.21 -6.08
C GLN A 175 -4.09 -25.31 -4.90
N ILE A 176 -5.38 -25.15 -4.61
CA ILE A 176 -5.89 -24.28 -3.55
C ILE A 176 -6.62 -25.13 -2.51
N ASN A 177 -6.44 -24.85 -1.22
CA ASN A 177 -7.16 -25.58 -0.16
C ASN A 177 -8.63 -25.13 -0.08
N TYR A 178 -9.43 -25.40 -1.12
CA TYR A 178 -10.83 -25.03 -1.23
C TYR A 178 -11.69 -26.28 -1.29
N GLN A 179 -12.57 -26.43 -0.30
CA GLN A 179 -13.22 -27.70 0.05
C GLN A 179 -14.09 -28.31 -1.07
N ASN A 180 -14.75 -27.50 -1.92
CA ASN A 180 -15.49 -28.02 -3.07
C ASN A 180 -15.79 -26.97 -4.17
N LYS A 181 -16.07 -27.47 -5.39
CA LYS A 181 -16.37 -26.68 -6.61
C LYS A 181 -17.62 -25.80 -6.49
N HIS A 182 -18.65 -26.27 -5.79
CA HIS A 182 -19.92 -25.55 -5.63
C HIS A 182 -19.74 -24.29 -4.77
N THR A 183 -19.02 -24.41 -3.65
CA THR A 183 -18.67 -23.30 -2.77
C THR A 183 -17.82 -22.28 -3.50
N LEU A 184 -16.85 -22.73 -4.30
CA LEU A 184 -16.02 -21.81 -5.11
C LEU A 184 -16.89 -21.06 -6.12
N SER A 185 -17.73 -21.77 -6.88
CA SER A 185 -18.57 -21.15 -7.91
C SER A 185 -19.56 -20.14 -7.33
N ARG A 186 -20.15 -20.45 -6.16
CA ARG A 186 -21.04 -19.53 -5.44
C ARG A 186 -20.31 -18.29 -4.92
N ALA A 187 -19.14 -18.47 -4.30
CA ALA A 187 -18.33 -17.37 -3.79
C ALA A 187 -17.82 -16.48 -4.94
N PHE A 188 -17.33 -17.07 -6.03
CA PHE A 188 -16.86 -16.37 -7.21
C PHE A 188 -17.99 -15.55 -7.86
N LYS A 189 -19.17 -16.16 -8.07
CA LYS A 189 -20.33 -15.45 -8.61
C LYS A 189 -20.80 -14.31 -7.70
N SER A 190 -20.74 -14.50 -6.39
CA SER A 190 -21.10 -13.46 -5.43
C SER A 190 -20.11 -12.29 -5.41
N TYR A 191 -18.84 -12.53 -5.73
CA TYR A 191 -17.79 -11.50 -5.70
C TYR A 191 -17.67 -10.76 -7.03
N PHE A 192 -17.60 -11.49 -8.15
CA PHE A 192 -17.41 -10.93 -9.49
C PHE A 192 -18.72 -10.67 -10.25
N ASN A 193 -19.87 -10.97 -9.66
CA ASN A 193 -21.20 -10.85 -10.29
C ASN A 193 -21.36 -11.64 -11.61
N CYS A 194 -20.49 -12.62 -11.87
CA CYS A 194 -20.56 -13.52 -13.02
C CYS A 194 -19.96 -14.88 -12.69
N SER A 195 -20.34 -15.91 -13.46
CA SER A 195 -19.77 -17.25 -13.32
C SER A 195 -18.31 -17.31 -13.81
N ILE A 196 -17.59 -18.33 -13.38
CA ILE A 196 -16.20 -18.59 -13.83
C ILE A 196 -16.09 -18.68 -15.36
N SER A 197 -17.06 -19.33 -16.01
CA SER A 197 -17.06 -19.47 -17.48
C SER A 197 -17.29 -18.13 -18.18
N GLU A 198 -18.21 -17.31 -17.66
CA GLU A 198 -18.47 -15.97 -18.19
C GLU A 198 -17.26 -15.06 -17.97
N PHE A 199 -16.61 -15.15 -16.81
CA PHE A 199 -15.39 -14.42 -16.50
C PHE A 199 -14.28 -14.77 -17.49
N ARG A 200 -14.02 -16.07 -17.73
CA ARG A 200 -13.07 -16.48 -18.77
C ARG A 200 -13.42 -15.89 -20.13
N LYS A 201 -14.67 -16.02 -20.59
CA LYS A 201 -15.09 -15.52 -21.90
C LYS A 201 -14.95 -14.00 -22.04
N LYS A 202 -15.27 -13.24 -20.99
CA LYS A 202 -15.13 -11.78 -20.97
C LYS A 202 -13.67 -11.36 -21.10
N HIS A 203 -12.75 -12.15 -20.57
CA HIS A 203 -11.33 -11.85 -20.52
C HIS A 203 -10.48 -12.63 -21.54
N SER A 204 -11.06 -13.61 -22.26
CA SER A 204 -10.39 -14.44 -23.28
C SER A 204 -10.18 -13.70 -24.61
N HIS A 205 -10.84 -12.56 -24.81
CA HIS A 205 -10.58 -11.72 -25.96
C HIS A 205 -9.29 -10.92 -25.72
N ALA A 206 -8.20 -11.36 -26.35
CA ALA A 206 -7.10 -10.50 -26.74
C ALA A 206 -7.69 -9.23 -27.38
N CYS A 207 -7.33 -8.06 -26.82
CA CYS A 207 -7.71 -6.69 -27.21
C CYS A 207 -9.14 -6.37 -27.74
N PRO A 208 -9.90 -5.50 -27.04
CA PRO A 208 -10.74 -4.50 -27.70
C PRO A 208 -9.91 -3.34 -28.29
N GLU A 209 -8.66 -3.16 -27.87
CA GLU A 209 -7.78 -2.08 -28.35
C GLU A 209 -6.79 -2.57 -29.41
N GLY A 210 -7.32 -3.03 -30.55
CA GLY A 210 -6.57 -3.35 -31.76
C GLY A 210 -6.00 -2.14 -32.50
N LYS A 211 -5.47 -1.11 -31.81
CA LYS A 211 -4.93 0.08 -32.48
C LYS A 211 -3.45 0.38 -32.22
N ASN A 212 -2.82 -0.21 -31.20
CA ASN A 212 -1.36 -0.16 -31.06
C ASN A 212 -0.83 -1.37 -30.27
N PRO A 213 -0.08 -2.29 -30.89
CA PRO A 213 0.59 -3.35 -30.14
C PRO A 213 1.57 -2.72 -29.13
N VAL A 214 1.56 -3.21 -27.89
CA VAL A 214 2.59 -2.84 -26.90
C VAL A 214 3.90 -3.46 -27.38
N ARG A 215 4.78 -2.66 -27.97
CA ARG A 215 6.15 -3.08 -28.28
C ARG A 215 7.00 -2.74 -27.08
N ILE A 216 7.32 -3.75 -26.29
CA ILE A 216 8.14 -3.61 -25.09
C ILE A 216 9.33 -4.55 -25.18
N GLU A 217 10.52 -4.01 -24.93
CA GLU A 217 11.74 -4.80 -24.84
C GLU A 217 11.75 -5.56 -23.50
N TRP A 218 12.20 -6.81 -23.55
CA TRP A 218 12.36 -7.63 -22.37
C TRP A 218 13.63 -8.47 -22.42
N SER A 219 14.17 -8.75 -21.24
CA SER A 219 15.33 -9.62 -21.01
C SER A 219 15.02 -10.60 -19.88
N ILE A 220 15.81 -11.66 -19.78
CA ILE A 220 15.80 -12.55 -18.61
C ILE A 220 17.12 -12.36 -17.89
N GLU A 221 17.02 -12.03 -16.61
CA GLU A 221 18.18 -11.73 -15.78
C GLU A 221 18.07 -12.40 -14.42
N LYS A 222 19.24 -12.76 -13.86
CA LYS A 222 19.34 -13.22 -12.49
C LYS A 222 19.45 -12.03 -11.56
N VAL A 223 18.39 -11.76 -10.82
CA VAL A 223 18.31 -10.64 -9.88
C VAL A 223 18.81 -11.12 -8.51
N PRO A 224 19.72 -10.37 -7.87
CA PRO A 224 20.16 -10.68 -6.51
C PRO A 224 19.04 -10.42 -5.51
N HIS A 225 19.20 -10.98 -4.31
CA HIS A 225 18.32 -10.67 -3.20
C HIS A 225 18.37 -9.17 -2.87
N MET A 226 17.19 -8.55 -2.67
CA MET A 226 17.08 -7.13 -2.38
C MET A 226 16.22 -6.90 -1.14
N ARG A 227 16.74 -6.08 -0.23
CA ARG A 227 16.01 -5.60 0.93
C ARG A 227 15.40 -4.24 0.65
N ILE A 228 14.14 -4.04 0.98
CA ILE A 228 13.39 -2.80 0.69
C ILE A 228 12.85 -2.21 1.99
N ALA A 229 13.07 -0.91 2.19
CA ALA A 229 12.25 -0.13 3.13
C ALA A 229 11.03 0.42 2.39
N TYR A 230 9.83 0.09 2.87
CA TYR A 230 8.59 0.48 2.21
C TYR A 230 7.60 1.14 3.16
N LEU A 231 6.72 1.93 2.55
CA LEU A 231 5.46 2.40 3.11
C LEU A 231 4.32 1.71 2.38
N LYS A 232 3.33 1.24 3.15
CA LYS A 232 2.19 0.53 2.59
C LYS A 232 1.06 1.50 2.28
N LEU A 233 0.46 1.34 1.10
CA LEU A 233 -0.79 1.99 0.73
C LEU A 233 -1.87 0.94 0.58
N GLU A 234 -2.98 1.11 1.29
CA GLU A 234 -4.21 0.33 1.10
C GLU A 234 -5.41 1.21 1.46
N ARG A 235 -6.58 0.93 0.84
CA ARG A 235 -7.87 1.57 1.17
C ARG A 235 -7.88 3.09 1.01
N THR A 236 -7.42 3.59 -0.13
CA THR A 236 -7.52 5.01 -0.43
C THR A 236 -8.61 5.29 -1.45
N SER A 237 -9.38 6.34 -1.21
CA SER A 237 -10.34 6.89 -2.17
C SER A 237 -9.67 7.77 -3.22
N ASN A 238 -8.40 8.14 -3.02
CA ASN A 238 -7.61 8.92 -3.97
C ASN A 238 -6.18 8.37 -4.03
N ILE A 239 -6.01 7.38 -4.90
CA ILE A 239 -4.73 6.74 -5.17
C ILE A 239 -3.67 7.76 -5.54
N ASN A 240 -3.93 8.62 -6.52
CA ASN A 240 -2.94 9.57 -7.03
C ASN A 240 -2.39 10.50 -5.94
N HIS A 241 -3.26 11.08 -5.12
CA HIS A 241 -2.84 11.92 -4.01
C HIS A 241 -2.01 11.13 -2.99
N SER A 242 -2.49 9.94 -2.61
CA SER A 242 -1.83 9.11 -1.59
C SER A 242 -0.46 8.63 -2.05
N PHE A 243 -0.34 8.21 -3.33
CA PHE A 243 0.94 7.88 -3.95
C PHE A 243 1.89 9.07 -3.95
N SER A 244 1.42 10.27 -4.30
CA SER A 244 2.25 11.48 -4.29
C SER A 244 2.82 11.76 -2.89
N VAL A 245 2.00 11.64 -1.85
CA VAL A 245 2.43 11.83 -0.46
C VAL A 245 3.48 10.80 -0.05
N LEU A 246 3.24 9.52 -0.31
CA LEU A 246 4.20 8.47 0.04
C LEU A 246 5.50 8.59 -0.74
N TRP A 247 5.46 8.87 -2.03
CA TRP A 247 6.67 9.08 -2.83
C TRP A 247 7.50 10.26 -2.33
N LYS A 248 6.88 11.37 -1.95
CA LYS A 248 7.60 12.50 -1.31
C LYS A 248 8.32 12.04 -0.03
N GLN A 249 7.69 11.21 0.79
CA GLN A 249 8.31 10.65 2.01
C GLN A 249 9.49 9.73 1.67
N ILE A 250 9.35 8.87 0.65
CA ILE A 250 10.44 8.01 0.17
C ILE A 250 11.62 8.84 -0.37
N LEU A 251 11.35 9.89 -1.15
CA LEU A 251 12.37 10.77 -1.73
C LEU A 251 13.14 11.50 -0.63
N GLN A 252 12.45 12.13 0.32
CA GLN A 252 13.08 12.81 1.47
C GLN A 252 13.91 11.84 2.32
N PHE A 253 13.40 10.62 2.54
CA PHE A 253 14.13 9.56 3.22
C PHE A 253 15.41 9.19 2.47
N SER A 254 15.31 8.97 1.16
CA SER A 254 16.44 8.67 0.28
C SER A 254 17.50 9.76 0.31
N GLU A 255 17.12 11.04 0.24
CA GLU A 255 18.02 12.19 0.30
C GLU A 255 18.76 12.26 1.64
N ARG A 256 18.02 12.15 2.76
CA ARG A 256 18.59 12.21 4.11
C ARG A 256 19.71 11.19 4.33
N TYR A 257 19.57 10.00 3.77
CA TYR A 257 20.55 8.92 3.91
C TYR A 257 21.44 8.70 2.67
N ARG A 258 21.31 9.60 1.69
CA ARG A 258 22.01 9.59 0.40
C ARG A 258 21.90 8.24 -0.32
N LEU A 259 20.72 7.61 -0.30
CA LEU A 259 20.52 6.26 -0.83
C LEU A 259 20.69 6.20 -2.36
N SER A 260 20.20 7.20 -3.10
CA SER A 260 20.41 7.26 -4.56
C SER A 260 21.90 7.26 -4.94
N SER A 261 22.76 7.94 -4.19
CA SER A 261 24.22 7.94 -4.42
C SER A 261 24.88 6.58 -4.14
N LYS A 262 24.20 5.69 -3.43
CA LYS A 262 24.63 4.32 -3.13
C LYS A 262 24.06 3.29 -4.14
N GLY A 263 23.50 3.76 -5.25
CA GLY A 263 22.88 2.90 -6.27
C GLY A 263 21.55 2.27 -5.82
N CYS A 264 20.91 2.80 -4.78
CA CYS A 264 19.62 2.29 -4.33
C CYS A 264 18.51 2.68 -5.33
N LYS A 265 17.64 1.72 -5.64
CA LYS A 265 16.53 1.87 -6.59
C LYS A 265 15.25 2.23 -5.85
N TYR A 266 14.44 3.09 -6.45
CA TYR A 266 13.06 3.31 -6.04
C TYR A 266 12.20 2.15 -6.54
N VAL A 267 11.37 1.59 -5.66
CA VAL A 267 10.61 0.37 -5.93
C VAL A 267 9.14 0.58 -5.63
N SER A 268 8.27 0.04 -6.48
CA SER A 268 6.85 -0.16 -6.18
C SER A 268 6.50 -1.64 -6.32
N LEU A 269 5.71 -2.17 -5.41
CA LEU A 269 5.13 -3.50 -5.50
C LEU A 269 3.62 -3.38 -5.45
N THR A 270 2.96 -4.00 -6.42
CA THR A 270 1.52 -4.22 -6.37
C THR A 270 1.27 -5.61 -5.81
N LEU A 271 0.50 -5.71 -4.73
CA LEU A 271 0.18 -6.99 -4.09
C LEU A 271 -1.08 -7.65 -4.65
N ASP A 272 -1.69 -7.00 -5.64
CA ASP A 272 -2.99 -7.30 -6.22
C ASP A 272 -2.89 -7.32 -7.75
N TYR A 273 -3.99 -7.62 -8.44
CA TYR A 273 -4.01 -7.77 -9.89
C TYR A 273 -4.78 -6.61 -10.52
N PRO A 274 -4.12 -5.63 -11.17
CA PRO A 274 -4.77 -4.40 -11.65
C PRO A 274 -5.96 -4.60 -12.60
N LEU A 275 -6.04 -5.76 -13.27
CA LEU A 275 -7.15 -6.12 -14.17
C LEU A 275 -8.37 -6.72 -13.45
N ILE A 276 -8.25 -7.00 -12.16
CA ILE A 276 -9.20 -7.81 -11.39
C ILE A 276 -9.60 -7.08 -10.11
N THR A 277 -8.61 -6.60 -9.36
CA THR A 277 -8.80 -5.92 -8.08
C THR A 277 -9.31 -4.51 -8.34
N LEU A 278 -10.40 -4.15 -7.66
CA LEU A 278 -10.93 -2.78 -7.70
C LEU A 278 -9.91 -1.81 -7.10
N GLU A 279 -9.87 -0.59 -7.66
CA GLU A 279 -8.89 0.43 -7.28
C GLU A 279 -8.86 0.71 -5.76
N GLU A 280 -10.02 0.82 -5.12
CA GLU A 280 -10.19 1.02 -3.68
C GLU A 280 -9.67 -0.14 -2.80
N HIS A 281 -9.52 -1.34 -3.39
CA HIS A 281 -9.01 -2.53 -2.73
C HIS A 281 -7.54 -2.82 -3.05
N SER A 282 -6.95 -2.08 -3.98
CA SER A 282 -5.55 -2.25 -4.38
C SER A 282 -4.59 -1.89 -3.24
N ARG A 283 -3.62 -2.76 -3.03
CA ARG A 283 -2.59 -2.67 -2.00
C ARG A 283 -1.24 -2.53 -2.69
N PHE A 284 -0.52 -1.49 -2.30
CA PHE A 284 0.80 -1.18 -2.83
C PHE A 284 1.82 -1.08 -1.70
N MET A 285 3.06 -1.40 -2.04
CA MET A 285 4.23 -1.05 -1.24
C MET A 285 5.09 -0.13 -2.08
N VAL A 286 5.35 1.08 -1.62
CA VAL A 286 6.27 2.02 -2.27
C VAL A 286 7.48 2.21 -1.39
N GLY A 287 8.68 2.20 -1.97
CA GLY A 287 9.88 2.10 -1.19
C GLY A 287 11.17 2.35 -1.95
N VAL A 288 12.26 2.04 -1.27
CA VAL A 288 13.62 2.15 -1.78
C VAL A 288 14.43 0.94 -1.32
N THR A 289 15.27 0.40 -2.19
CA THR A 289 16.19 -0.67 -1.80
C THR A 289 17.19 -0.16 -0.76
N LEU A 290 17.61 -1.04 0.14
CA LEU A 290 18.57 -0.73 1.18
C LEU A 290 19.91 -1.44 0.94
N PRO A 291 21.04 -0.80 1.27
CA PRO A 291 22.31 -1.50 1.39
C PRO A 291 22.24 -2.61 2.47
N PRO A 292 22.99 -3.73 2.32
CA PRO A 292 22.90 -4.87 3.24
C PRO A 292 23.08 -4.50 4.72
N SER A 293 24.00 -3.59 5.05
CA SER A 293 24.33 -3.18 6.42
C SER A 293 23.46 -2.04 6.97
N PHE A 294 22.50 -1.54 6.21
CA PHE A 294 21.70 -0.38 6.62
C PHE A 294 20.68 -0.77 7.69
N LYS A 295 20.61 -0.05 8.82
CA LYS A 295 19.60 -0.31 9.86
C LYS A 295 18.22 0.19 9.42
N THR A 296 17.20 -0.62 9.63
CA THR A 296 15.81 -0.26 9.31
C THR A 296 15.40 1.00 10.09
N PRO A 297 14.92 2.05 9.42
CA PRO A 297 14.38 3.23 10.10
C PRO A 297 13.05 2.89 10.75
N LYS A 298 12.75 3.50 11.91
CA LYS A 298 11.42 3.42 12.53
C LYS A 298 10.36 3.97 11.56
N GLY A 299 9.20 3.33 11.51
CA GLY A 299 8.08 3.75 10.65
C GLY A 299 8.05 3.12 9.25
N PHE A 300 9.08 2.36 8.86
CA PHE A 300 9.12 1.66 7.58
C PHE A 300 8.96 0.15 7.76
N GLY A 301 8.16 -0.46 6.89
CA GLY A 301 8.17 -1.91 6.73
C GLY A 301 9.44 -2.37 6.01
N ILE A 302 9.85 -3.61 6.25
CA ILE A 302 10.92 -4.27 5.47
C ILE A 302 10.32 -5.39 4.67
N TYR A 303 10.61 -5.40 3.36
CA TYR A 303 10.27 -6.49 2.48
C TYR A 303 11.53 -7.03 1.82
N GLU A 304 11.60 -8.35 1.70
CA GLU A 304 12.72 -9.09 1.14
C GLU A 304 12.31 -9.65 -0.22
N ILE A 305 12.89 -9.12 -1.29
CA ILE A 305 12.74 -9.68 -2.64
C ILE A 305 13.72 -10.85 -2.77
N PRO A 306 13.24 -12.06 -3.09
CA PRO A 306 14.09 -13.23 -3.25
C PRO A 306 15.01 -13.09 -4.47
N SER A 307 16.23 -13.61 -4.36
CA SER A 307 17.10 -13.77 -5.53
C SER A 307 16.52 -14.82 -6.48
N GLY A 308 16.69 -14.65 -7.78
CA GLY A 308 16.28 -15.65 -8.76
C GLY A 308 16.23 -15.10 -10.18
N GLU A 309 15.65 -15.88 -11.09
CA GLU A 309 15.40 -15.43 -12.46
C GLU A 309 14.15 -14.55 -12.52
N TYR A 310 14.25 -13.46 -13.26
CA TYR A 310 13.16 -12.53 -13.55
C TYR A 310 13.15 -12.21 -15.05
N ALA A 311 11.95 -12.12 -15.63
CA ALA A 311 11.76 -11.42 -16.88
C ALA A 311 11.60 -9.92 -16.58
N ILE A 312 12.45 -9.10 -17.18
CA ILE A 312 12.49 -7.65 -16.97
C ILE A 312 11.96 -6.98 -18.22
N PHE A 313 10.88 -6.22 -18.09
CA PHE A 313 10.27 -5.46 -19.18
C PHE A 313 10.57 -3.99 -18.98
N ARG A 314 11.26 -3.36 -19.94
CA ARG A 314 11.57 -1.92 -19.87
C ARG A 314 10.51 -1.12 -20.60
N PHE A 315 9.68 -0.43 -19.83
CA PHE A 315 8.65 0.46 -20.34
C PHE A 315 9.12 1.92 -20.38
N LYS A 316 8.92 2.58 -21.52
CA LYS A 316 9.11 4.01 -21.70
C LYS A 316 7.77 4.67 -21.96
N GLY A 317 7.31 5.54 -21.05
CA GLY A 317 6.05 6.25 -21.21
C GLY A 317 5.37 6.62 -19.90
N LEU A 318 4.07 6.91 -19.99
CA LEU A 318 3.29 7.45 -18.88
C LEU A 318 2.86 6.34 -17.91
N TYR A 319 2.92 6.60 -16.60
CA TYR A 319 2.58 5.56 -15.60
C TYR A 319 1.14 5.01 -15.72
N HIS A 320 0.18 5.80 -16.20
CA HIS A 320 -1.18 5.31 -16.43
C HIS A 320 -1.27 4.25 -17.55
N GLU A 321 -0.25 4.15 -18.41
CA GLU A 321 -0.15 3.12 -19.45
C GLU A 321 0.40 1.79 -18.94
N LEU A 322 0.97 1.75 -17.72
CA LEU A 322 1.50 0.51 -17.12
C LEU A 322 0.45 -0.60 -17.04
N ASN A 323 -0.83 -0.26 -16.83
CA ASN A 323 -1.92 -1.25 -16.84
C ASN A 323 -2.03 -1.99 -18.18
N ARG A 324 -1.81 -1.29 -19.30
CA ARG A 324 -1.79 -1.89 -20.64
C ARG A 324 -0.56 -2.79 -20.82
N VAL A 325 0.57 -2.43 -20.22
CA VAL A 325 1.79 -3.24 -20.22
C VAL A 325 1.59 -4.52 -19.41
N TYR A 326 1.07 -4.44 -18.18
CA TYR A 326 0.76 -5.63 -17.39
C TYR A 326 -0.26 -6.55 -18.08
N ARG A 327 -1.26 -5.97 -18.74
CA ARG A 327 -2.20 -6.75 -19.55
C ARG A 327 -1.47 -7.53 -20.63
N HIS A 328 -0.57 -6.87 -21.37
CA HIS A 328 0.23 -7.54 -22.39
C HIS A 328 1.11 -8.65 -21.80
N ILE A 329 1.81 -8.37 -20.70
CA ILE A 329 2.68 -9.34 -20.02
C ILE A 329 1.87 -10.57 -19.60
N TYR A 330 0.74 -10.40 -18.92
CA TYR A 330 0.00 -11.52 -18.33
C TYR A 330 -0.92 -12.26 -19.29
N LEU A 331 -1.46 -11.60 -20.31
CA LEU A 331 -2.45 -12.19 -21.22
C LEU A 331 -1.88 -12.57 -22.58
N ASP A 332 -0.78 -11.95 -23.02
CA ASP A 332 -0.19 -12.22 -24.34
C ASP A 332 1.16 -12.93 -24.20
N TRP A 333 2.11 -12.35 -23.45
CA TRP A 333 3.47 -12.87 -23.35
C TRP A 333 3.57 -14.11 -22.46
N LEU A 334 3.11 -14.05 -21.21
CA LEU A 334 3.29 -15.12 -20.22
C LEU A 334 2.66 -16.46 -20.68
N PRO A 335 1.42 -16.48 -21.24
CA PRO A 335 0.81 -17.74 -21.70
C PRO A 335 1.60 -18.39 -22.84
N THR A 336 2.13 -17.59 -23.77
CA THR A 336 2.85 -18.06 -24.96
C THR A 336 4.35 -18.28 -24.74
N SER A 337 4.91 -17.76 -23.65
CA SER A 337 6.32 -17.92 -23.27
C SER A 337 6.63 -19.34 -22.76
N ASP A 338 7.93 -19.66 -22.69
CA ASP A 338 8.43 -20.89 -22.04
C ASP A 338 8.43 -20.82 -20.49
N TYR A 339 7.82 -19.78 -19.91
CA TYR A 339 7.93 -19.47 -18.48
C TYR A 339 6.58 -19.42 -17.78
N THR A 340 6.57 -19.76 -16.50
CA THR A 340 5.44 -19.53 -15.59
C THR A 340 5.89 -18.68 -14.41
N LEU A 341 4.94 -18.08 -13.70
CA LEU A 341 5.22 -17.30 -12.50
C LEU A 341 5.73 -18.19 -11.38
N ARG A 342 6.89 -17.84 -10.83
CA ARG A 342 7.43 -18.48 -9.62
C ARG A 342 6.61 -18.11 -8.38
N GLU A 343 6.22 -16.85 -8.29
CA GLU A 343 5.52 -16.26 -7.15
C GLU A 343 4.56 -15.18 -7.64
N PRO A 344 3.51 -14.82 -6.86
CA PRO A 344 2.44 -13.96 -7.35
C PRO A 344 2.81 -12.47 -7.43
N PHE A 345 3.85 -12.02 -6.73
CA PHE A 345 4.17 -10.61 -6.61
C PHE A 345 5.23 -10.16 -7.60
N THR A 346 4.93 -9.08 -8.30
CA THR A 346 5.83 -8.39 -9.22
C THR A 346 6.19 -7.03 -8.64
N PHE A 347 7.28 -6.46 -9.13
CA PHE A 347 7.72 -5.14 -8.69
C PHE A 347 8.23 -4.31 -9.85
N GLU A 348 8.20 -3.00 -9.65
CA GLU A 348 8.70 -2.00 -10.58
C GLU A 348 9.90 -1.30 -9.97
N THR A 349 10.89 -0.97 -10.80
CA THR A 349 11.90 0.02 -10.42
C THR A 349 11.86 1.22 -11.35
N TYR A 350 11.91 2.41 -10.77
CA TYR A 350 11.89 3.67 -11.52
C TYR A 350 13.31 4.15 -11.77
N VAL A 351 13.71 4.18 -13.04
CA VAL A 351 15.09 4.49 -13.47
C VAL A 351 15.34 6.01 -13.43
N ASN A 352 14.32 6.80 -13.71
CA ASN A 352 14.33 8.26 -13.65
C ASN A 352 13.08 8.78 -12.91
N THR A 353 13.04 10.09 -12.64
CA THR A 353 11.97 10.70 -11.84
C THR A 353 11.20 11.76 -12.64
N PRO A 354 9.89 11.92 -12.40
CA PRO A 354 9.07 12.92 -13.08
C PRO A 354 9.47 14.37 -12.77
N GLU A 355 10.25 14.59 -11.70
CA GLU A 355 10.81 15.92 -11.38
C GLU A 355 11.88 16.37 -12.38
N LYS A 356 12.61 15.41 -12.98
CA LYS A 356 13.79 15.66 -13.82
C LYS A 356 13.61 15.17 -15.25
N THR A 357 12.52 14.47 -15.54
CA THR A 357 12.31 13.82 -16.82
C THR A 357 10.87 14.03 -17.30
N PRO A 358 10.66 14.44 -18.56
CA PRO A 358 9.33 14.52 -19.14
C PRO A 358 8.58 13.20 -19.02
N ALA A 359 7.27 13.28 -18.82
CA ALA A 359 6.46 12.10 -18.51
C ALA A 359 6.50 11.02 -19.64
N SER A 360 6.70 11.41 -20.90
CA SER A 360 6.88 10.51 -22.04
C SER A 360 8.24 9.80 -22.10
N GLU A 361 9.21 10.28 -21.32
CA GLU A 361 10.58 9.78 -21.26
C GLU A 361 10.84 9.00 -19.96
N LEU A 362 9.81 8.80 -19.14
CA LEU A 362 9.91 8.02 -17.91
C LEU A 362 10.20 6.56 -18.23
N LEU A 363 11.18 6.00 -17.53
CA LEU A 363 11.64 4.62 -17.70
C LEU A 363 11.30 3.81 -16.44
N THR A 364 10.51 2.76 -16.64
CA THR A 364 10.09 1.83 -15.60
C THR A 364 10.48 0.41 -16.00
N ASP A 365 11.25 -0.25 -15.15
CA ASP A 365 11.56 -1.67 -15.32
C ASP A 365 10.57 -2.49 -14.48
N ILE A 366 9.81 -3.38 -15.14
CA ILE A 366 8.86 -4.30 -14.49
C ILE A 366 9.50 -5.67 -14.37
N TYR A 367 9.56 -6.20 -13.15
CA TYR A 367 10.20 -7.47 -12.82
C TYR A 367 9.15 -8.54 -12.55
N ILE A 368 9.13 -9.54 -13.42
CA ILE A 368 8.22 -10.70 -13.35
C ILE A 368 9.02 -11.92 -12.89
N PRO A 369 8.76 -12.49 -11.70
CA PRO A 369 9.50 -13.63 -11.20
C PRO A 369 9.08 -14.89 -11.96
N ILE A 370 10.05 -15.55 -12.62
CA ILE A 370 9.78 -16.65 -13.53
C ILE A 370 10.52 -17.93 -13.15
N ILE A 371 9.95 -19.05 -13.60
CA ILE A 371 10.59 -20.37 -13.72
C ILE A 371 10.24 -20.95 -15.09
N LYS A 372 11.11 -21.78 -15.67
CA LYS A 372 10.81 -22.47 -16.93
C LYS A 372 9.67 -23.46 -16.73
N LYS A 373 8.75 -23.53 -17.70
CA LYS A 373 7.72 -24.57 -17.77
C LYS A 373 8.41 -25.93 -17.92
N GLU A 374 8.00 -26.90 -17.10
CA GLU A 374 8.35 -28.30 -17.33
C GLU A 374 7.61 -28.74 -18.61
N LYS A 375 8.35 -29.31 -19.58
CA LYS A 375 7.82 -29.76 -20.87
C LYS A 375 7.16 -31.12 -20.76
#